data_AF-D4L426-F1
#
_entry.id   AF-D4L426-F1
#
_cell.length_a   1.000
_cell.length_b   1.000
_cell.length_c   1.000
_cell.angle_alpha   90.00
_cell.angle_beta   90.00
_cell.angle_gamma   90.00
#
_symmetry.space_group_name_H-M   'P 1'
#
loop_
_entity.id
_entity.type
_entity.pdbx_description
1 polymer ?
#
loop_
_entity_poly.entity_id
_entity_poly.type
_entity_poly.pdbx_seq_one_letter_code
_entity_poly.pdbx_strand_id
1 'polypeptide(L)'
;MISIDNNSNNVNKNMEEKQVKKDEVKLLMKQNQVKQWEVAEAMGISEFTLCRWLRKDLKGKQLERLNSAIKKVRSGKEETHREEER
;
A
#
# COMPACT_ATOMS: atom_id res chain seq x y z
N MET A 1 37.19 -21.50 24.59
CA MET A 1 37.10 -20.46 23.55
C MET A 1 35.72 -20.58 22.91
N ILE A 2 34.84 -19.60 23.15
CA ILE A 2 33.50 -19.56 22.54
C ILE A 2 33.68 -18.90 21.17
N SER A 3 33.42 -19.64 20.09
CA SER A 3 33.28 -19.06 18.76
C SER A 3 31.99 -18.26 18.73
N ILE A 4 32.11 -16.93 18.65
CA ILE A 4 30.98 -16.03 18.45
C ILE A 4 30.77 -15.92 16.95
N ASP A 5 29.74 -16.58 16.45
CA ASP A 5 29.30 -16.43 15.06
C ASP A 5 28.70 -15.03 14.89
N ASN A 6 29.43 -14.13 14.23
CA ASN A 6 28.97 -12.80 13.85
C ASN A 6 27.96 -12.88 12.69
N ASN A 7 26.73 -13.30 12.99
CA ASN A 7 25.58 -13.12 12.10
C ASN A 7 24.71 -11.96 12.61
N SER A 8 25.09 -10.73 12.30
CA SER A 8 24.23 -9.56 12.51
C SER A 8 24.71 -8.42 11.63
N ASN A 9 24.48 -8.51 10.31
CA ASN A 9 24.58 -7.35 9.41
C ASN A 9 23.81 -7.53 8.09
N ASN A 10 22.62 -8.16 8.10
CA ASN A 10 21.76 -8.22 6.90
C ASN A 10 20.26 -8.02 7.16
N VAL A 11 19.89 -7.21 8.17
CA VAL A 11 18.46 -6.92 8.41
C VAL A 11 18.05 -5.57 7.81
N ASN A 12 19.01 -4.67 7.52
CA ASN A 12 18.71 -3.28 7.15
C ASN A 12 18.76 -2.95 5.65
N LYS A 13 18.96 -3.90 4.73
CA LYS A 13 18.88 -3.64 3.28
C LYS A 13 17.47 -3.76 2.69
N ASN A 14 16.49 -4.21 3.49
CA ASN A 14 15.20 -4.68 2.97
C ASN A 14 14.11 -3.60 2.93
N MET A 15 14.40 -2.38 3.43
CA MET A 15 13.43 -1.29 3.52
C MET A 15 13.44 -0.38 2.27
N GLU A 16 14.57 -0.30 1.54
CA GLU A 16 14.74 0.70 0.46
C GLU A 16 14.30 0.24 -0.94
N GLU A 17 14.01 -1.04 -1.17
CA GLU A 17 13.69 -1.56 -2.52
C GLU A 17 12.42 -2.41 -2.58
N LYS A 18 11.39 -2.10 -1.79
CA LYS A 18 10.09 -2.79 -1.94
C LYS A 18 9.39 -2.34 -3.22
N GLN A 19 9.82 -2.90 -4.35
CA GLN A 19 9.15 -2.83 -5.64
C GLN A 19 7.94 -3.75 -5.57
N VAL A 20 6.74 -3.17 -5.52
CA VAL A 20 5.51 -3.96 -5.63
C VAL A 20 5.11 -4.01 -7.09
N LYS A 21 4.91 -5.23 -7.60
CA LYS A 21 4.48 -5.45 -8.98
C LYS A 21 3.09 -4.84 -9.16
N LYS A 22 2.81 -4.27 -10.33
CA LYS A 22 1.49 -3.69 -10.64
C LYS A 22 0.29 -4.61 -10.33
N ASP A 23 0.46 -5.92 -10.49
CA ASP A 23 -0.60 -6.90 -10.29
C ASP A 23 -0.89 -7.13 -8.79
N GLU A 24 0.12 -7.05 -7.94
CA GLU A 24 -0.02 -7.13 -6.48
C GLU A 24 -0.80 -5.93 -5.93
N VAL A 25 -0.60 -4.74 -6.51
CA VAL A 25 -1.35 -3.54 -6.13
C VAL A 25 -2.84 -3.69 -6.41
N LYS A 26 -3.20 -4.22 -7.58
CA LYS A 26 -4.59 -4.48 -7.94
C LYS A 26 -5.21 -5.54 -7.02
N LEU A 27 -4.43 -6.56 -6.66
CA LEU A 27 -4.86 -7.60 -5.72
C LEU A 27 -5.10 -7.00 -4.31
N LEU A 28 -4.20 -6.14 -3.83
CA LEU A 28 -4.35 -5.44 -2.55
C LEU A 28 -5.63 -4.60 -2.52
N MET A 29 -5.91 -3.82 -3.56
CA MET A 29 -7.15 -3.06 -3.66
C MET A 29 -8.39 -3.97 -3.59
N LYS A 30 -8.37 -5.08 -4.34
CA LYS A 30 -9.47 -6.06 -4.35
C LYS A 30 -9.67 -6.73 -2.99
N GLN A 31 -8.60 -7.14 -2.32
CA GLN A 31 -8.64 -7.76 -0.99
C GLN A 31 -9.19 -6.82 0.08
N ASN A 32 -8.88 -5.53 -0.02
CA ASN A 32 -9.38 -4.51 0.91
C ASN A 32 -10.76 -3.94 0.47
N GLN A 33 -11.39 -4.51 -0.56
CA GLN A 33 -12.65 -4.05 -1.14
C GLN A 33 -12.66 -2.54 -1.49
N VAL A 34 -11.50 -2.04 -1.91
CA VAL A 34 -11.31 -0.62 -2.26
C VAL A 34 -11.32 -0.47 -3.77
N LYS A 35 -12.12 0.49 -4.25
CA LYS A 35 -12.22 0.83 -5.67
C LYS A 35 -11.11 1.82 -6.03
N GLN A 36 -10.68 1.76 -7.29
CA GLN A 36 -9.55 2.55 -7.76
C GLN A 36 -9.80 4.06 -7.66
N TRP A 37 -11.02 4.51 -7.98
CA TRP A 37 -11.41 5.92 -7.85
C TRP A 37 -11.35 6.43 -6.40
N GLU A 38 -11.73 5.61 -5.41
CA GLU A 38 -11.68 5.99 -3.99
C GLU A 38 -10.23 6.23 -3.54
N VAL A 39 -9.31 5.36 -3.98
CA VAL A 39 -7.89 5.50 -3.68
C VAL A 39 -7.30 6.74 -4.36
N ALA A 40 -7.72 7.02 -5.61
CA ALA A 40 -7.29 8.22 -6.33
C ALA A 40 -7.77 9.50 -5.61
N GLU A 41 -9.02 9.53 -5.17
CA GLU A 41 -9.62 10.62 -4.41
C GLU A 41 -8.89 10.83 -3.07
N ALA A 42 -8.64 9.76 -2.32
CA ALA A 42 -7.88 9.82 -1.06
C ALA A 42 -6.44 10.32 -1.24
N MET A 43 -5.86 10.13 -2.43
CA MET A 43 -4.54 10.65 -2.79
C MET A 43 -4.58 12.09 -3.34
N GLY A 44 -5.76 12.63 -3.68
CA GLY A 44 -5.92 13.92 -4.32
C GLY A 44 -5.46 13.94 -5.78
N ILE A 45 -5.60 12.82 -6.50
CA ILE A 45 -5.24 12.70 -7.92
C ILE A 45 -6.45 12.22 -8.74
N SER A 46 -6.41 12.44 -10.05
CA SER A 46 -7.42 11.85 -10.93
C SER A 46 -7.29 10.32 -10.99
N GLU A 47 -8.42 9.63 -11.16
CA GLU A 47 -8.42 8.18 -11.39
C GLU A 47 -7.57 7.80 -12.61
N PHE A 48 -7.57 8.63 -13.67
CA PHE A 48 -6.76 8.42 -14.86
C PHE A 48 -5.26 8.45 -14.54
N THR A 49 -4.82 9.36 -13.67
CA THR A 49 -3.44 9.42 -13.18
C THR A 49 -3.07 8.13 -12.46
N LEU A 50 -3.93 7.66 -11.55
CA LEU A 50 -3.71 6.41 -10.84
C LEU A 50 -3.68 5.21 -11.80
N CYS A 51 -4.59 5.16 -12.77
CA CYS A 51 -4.62 4.12 -13.80
C CYS A 51 -3.32 4.06 -14.60
N ARG A 52 -2.76 5.22 -14.97
CA ARG A 52 -1.46 5.29 -15.66
C ARG A 52 -0.31 4.83 -14.78
N TRP A 53 -0.35 5.14 -13.48
CA TRP A 53 0.65 4.68 -12.51
C TRP A 53 0.63 3.15 -12.37
N LEU A 54 -0.55 2.54 -12.29
CA LEU A 54 -0.74 1.09 -12.20
C LEU A 54 -0.36 0.31 -13.47
N ARG A 55 0.13 0.97 -14.53
CA ARG A 55 0.74 0.29 -15.69
C ARG A 55 2.22 -0.01 -15.47
N LYS A 56 2.84 0.61 -14.46
CA LYS A 56 4.26 0.47 -14.10
C LYS A 56 4.36 -0.03 -12.66
N ASP A 57 5.53 -0.53 -12.28
CA ASP A 57 5.70 -1.04 -10.93
C ASP A 57 5.88 0.09 -9.90
N LEU A 58 5.19 -0.06 -8.76
CA LEU A 58 5.17 0.79 -7.56
C LEU A 58 6.47 0.84 -6.75
N LYS A 59 7.22 1.95 -6.65
CA LYS A 59 8.39 2.06 -5.74
C LYS A 59 8.32 3.23 -4.75
N GLY A 60 8.98 3.06 -3.61
CA GLY A 60 9.30 4.12 -2.65
C GLY A 60 8.10 4.95 -2.20
N LYS A 61 8.25 6.28 -2.23
CA LYS A 61 7.24 7.25 -1.76
C LYS A 61 5.87 7.11 -2.45
N GLN A 62 5.84 6.69 -3.73
CA GLN A 62 4.57 6.48 -4.43
C GLN A 62 3.81 5.29 -3.86
N LEU A 63 4.51 4.19 -3.59
CA LEU A 63 3.92 3.00 -3.00
C LEU A 63 3.45 3.25 -1.56
N GLU A 64 4.24 3.96 -0.76
CA GLU A 64 3.84 4.37 0.59
C GLU A 64 2.57 5.21 0.58
N ARG A 65 2.51 6.22 -0.29
CA ARG A 65 1.33 7.08 -0.45
C ARG A 65 0.10 6.26 -0.85
N LEU A 66 0.26 5.29 -1.75
CA LEU A 66 -0.82 4.40 -2.18
C LEU A 66 -1.33 3.53 -1.03
N ASN A 67 -0.42 2.87 -0.29
CA ASN A 67 -0.79 2.03 0.84
C ASN A 67 -1.50 2.82 1.94
N SER A 68 -1.04 4.05 2.21
CA SER A 68 -1.71 4.96 3.15
C SER A 68 -3.11 5.34 2.68
N ALA A 69 -3.29 5.60 1.38
CA ALA A 69 -4.60 5.90 0.81
C ALA A 69 -5.56 4.69 0.89
N ILE A 70 -5.11 3.49 0.54
CA ILE A 70 -5.90 2.25 0.68
C ILE A 70 -6.35 2.05 2.13
N LYS A 71 -5.44 2.23 3.11
CA LYS A 71 -5.78 2.14 4.53
C LYS A 71 -6.84 3.17 4.94
N LYS A 72 -6.71 4.43 4.49
CA LYS A 72 -7.65 5.51 4.79
C LYS A 72 -9.05 5.23 4.23
N VAL A 73 -9.14 4.75 3.00
CA VAL A 73 -10.45 4.42 2.41
C VAL A 73 -11.08 3.22 3.13
N ARG A 74 -10.27 2.20 3.46
CA ARG A 74 -10.76 1.04 4.21
C ARG A 74 -11.30 1.44 5.59
N SER A 75 -10.56 2.26 6.34
CA SER A 75 -11.01 2.70 7.67
C SER A 75 -12.27 3.56 7.59
N GLY A 76 -12.41 4.40 6.56
CA GLY A 76 -13.63 5.18 6.34
C GLY A 76 -14.88 4.32 6.14
N LYS A 77 -14.73 3.13 5.54
CA LYS A 77 -15.84 2.15 5.39
C LYS A 77 -16.22 1.47 6.70
N GLU A 78 -15.25 1.24 7.60
CA GLU A 78 -15.51 0.68 8.93
C GLU A 78 -16.23 1.66 9.85
N GLU A 79 -16.00 2.97 9.68
CA GLU A 79 -16.69 4.01 10.44
C GLU A 79 -18.16 4.16 10.00
N THR A 80 -18.43 4.13 8.69
CA THR A 80 -19.82 4.22 8.18
C THR A 80 -20.69 3.03 8.58
N HIS A 81 -20.12 1.82 8.68
CA HIS A 81 -20.88 0.65 9.10
C HIS A 81 -21.16 0.60 10.60
N ARG A 82 -20.39 1.31 11.44
CA ARG A 82 -20.53 1.28 12.89
C ARG A 82 -21.59 2.27 13.40
N GLU A 83 -21.98 3.26 12.60
CA GLU A 83 -23.05 4.21 12.93
C GLU A 83 -24.45 3.69 12.60
N GLU A 84 -24.60 2.76 11.66
CA GLU A 84 -25.90 2.16 11.31
C GLU A 84 -26.41 1.13 12.34
N GLU A 85 -25.59 0.76 13.33
CA GLU A 85 -25.91 -0.23 14.37
C GLU A 85 -26.24 0.39 15.74
N ARG A 86 -26.44 1.70 15.83
CA ARG A 86 -26.79 2.42 17.08
C ARG A 86 -28.22 2.94 17.12
#